data_AF-A0A1Q2Z0K2-F1
#
_entry.id   AF-A0A1Q2Z0K2-F1
#
_cell.length_a   1.000
_cell.length_b   1.000
_cell.length_c   1.000
_cell.angle_alpha   90.00
_cell.angle_beta   90.00
_cell.angle_gamma   90.00
#
_symmetry.space_group_name_H-M   'P 1'
#
loop_
_entity.id
_entity.type
_entity.pdbx_description
1 polymer ?
#
loop_
_entity_poly.entity_id
_entity_poly.type
_entity_poly.pdbx_seq_one_letter_code
_entity_poly.pdbx_strand_id
1 'polypeptide(L)' 'MGVPISIRLDDEVRAELEAQAQSRGIGLATLLRDLATEAARATRRARIRQASAVVGTRVAASDEARAFYEDWGTPRADAG' A
#
# COMPACT_ATOMS: atom_id res chain seq x y z
N MET A 1 -12.62 -2.70 18.27
CA MET A 1 -11.22 -2.46 18.69
C MET A 1 -10.37 -3.64 18.21
N GLY A 2 -9.18 -3.39 17.66
CA GLY A 2 -8.27 -4.45 17.22
C GLY A 2 -7.63 -5.20 18.40
N VAL A 3 -7.15 -6.42 18.16
CA VAL A 3 -6.44 -7.23 19.15
C VAL A 3 -5.01 -6.68 19.32
N PRO A 4 -4.50 -6.52 20.56
CA PRO A 4 -3.13 -6.06 20.77
C PRO A 4 -2.12 -7.07 20.22
N ILE A 5 -1.04 -6.56 19.62
CA ILE A 5 0.10 -7.36 19.15
C ILE A 5 1.33 -6.99 19.98
N SER A 6 2.14 -8.00 20.30
CA SER A 6 3.45 -7.81 20.93
C SER A 6 4.53 -8.12 19.90
N ILE A 7 5.49 -7.21 19.75
CA ILE A 7 6.56 -7.29 18.75
C ILE A 7 7.88 -7.15 19.49
N ARG A 8 8.85 -8.02 19.20
CA ARG A 8 10.22 -7.88 19.68
C ARG A 8 10.98 -6.99 18.72
N LEU A 9 11.64 -5.97 19.26
CA LEU A 9 12.50 -5.05 18.52
C LEU A 9 13.88 -5.10 19.15
N ASP A 10 14.90 -4.97 18.31
CA ASP A 10 16.25 -4.73 18.78
C ASP A 10 16.31 -3.35 19.46
N ASP A 11 17.20 -3.21 20.44
CA ASP A 11 17.25 -2.00 21.28
C ASP A 11 17.51 -0.73 20.46
N GLU A 12 18.36 -0.82 19.44
CA GLU A 12 18.66 0.29 18.52
C GLU A 12 17.41 0.70 17.71
N VAL A 13 16.71 -0.28 17.14
CA VAL A 13 15.48 -0.04 16.35
C VAL A 13 14.39 0.55 17.23
N ARG A 14 14.26 0.04 18.47
CA ARG A 14 13.32 0.59 19.46
C ARG A 14 13.64 2.05 19.75
N ALA A 15 14.91 2.39 20.00
CA ALA A 15 15.32 3.75 20.30
C ALA A 15 15.05 4.72 19.14
N GLU A 16 15.31 4.31 17.90
CA GLU A 16 15.03 5.12 16.71
C GLU A 16 13.52 5.39 16.56
N LEU A 17 12.69 4.36 16.71
CA LEU A 17 11.24 4.51 16.62
C LEU A 17 10.67 5.36 17.76
N GLU A 18 11.21 5.25 18.96
CA GLU A 18 10.83 6.11 20.09
C GLU A 18 11.20 7.58 19.83
N ALA A 19 12.39 7.85 19.30
CA ALA A 19 12.80 9.20 18.91
C ALA A 19 11.88 9.77 17.82
N GLN A 20 11.50 8.97 16.82
CA GLN A 20 10.57 9.38 15.77
C GLN A 20 9.14 9.62 16.30
N ALA A 21 8.67 8.80 17.23
CA ALA A 21 7.36 8.99 17.86
C ALA A 21 7.36 10.29 18.67
N GLN A 22 8.43 10.52 19.43
CA GLN A 22 8.63 11.72 20.22
C GLN A 22 8.69 12.99 19.35
N SER A 23 9.41 12.97 18.22
CA SER A 23 9.49 14.12 17.31
C SER A 23 8.13 14.48 16.70
N ARG A 24 7.18 13.53 16.68
CA ARG A 24 5.81 13.73 16.20
C ARG A 24 4.80 13.96 17.33
N GLY A 25 5.24 13.94 18.59
CA GLY A 25 4.37 14.11 19.75
C GLY A 25 3.35 12.99 19.94
N ILE A 26 3.64 11.77 19.46
CA ILE A 26 2.74 10.61 19.54
C ILE A 26 3.41 9.46 20.30
N GLY A 27 2.60 8.52 20.82
CA GLY A 27 3.13 7.30 21.45
C GLY A 27 3.64 6.30 20.42
N LEU A 28 4.63 5.48 20.82
CA LEU A 28 5.24 4.44 19.98
C LEU A 28 4.19 3.49 19.36
N ALA A 29 3.18 3.08 20.14
CA ALA A 29 2.11 2.21 19.63
C ALA A 29 1.28 2.85 18.50
N THR A 30 1.13 4.18 18.52
CA THR A 30 0.45 4.92 17.45
C THR A 30 1.32 4.98 16.22
N LEU A 31 2.60 5.32 16.36
CA LEU A 31 3.56 5.32 15.25
C LEU A 31 3.61 3.94 14.56
N LEU A 32 3.74 2.87 15.33
CA LEU A 32 3.78 1.50 14.81
C LEU A 32 2.50 1.11 14.07
N ARG A 33 1.34 1.55 14.57
CA ARG A 33 0.05 1.32 13.89
C ARG A 33 -0.01 2.05 12.55
N ASP A 34 0.46 3.28 12.49
CA ASP A 34 0.46 4.09 11.28
C ASP A 34 1.39 3.48 10.24
N LEU A 35 2.63 3.14 10.64
CA LEU A 35 3.59 2.44 9.78
C LEU A 35 3.05 1.11 9.24
N ALA A 36 2.43 0.29 10.11
CA ALA A 36 1.82 -0.97 9.69
C ALA A 36 0.67 -0.74 8.69
N THR A 37 -0.15 0.29 8.91
CA THR A 37 -1.25 0.64 8.03
C THR A 37 -0.76 1.11 6.66
N GLU A 38 0.25 1.96 6.64
CA GLU A 38 0.88 2.46 5.41
C GLU A 38 1.54 1.33 4.62
N ALA A 39 2.30 0.47 5.29
CA ALA A 39 2.94 -0.68 4.69
C ALA A 39 1.91 -1.67 4.11
N ALA A 40 0.83 -1.97 4.84
CA ALA A 40 -0.24 -2.84 4.35
C ALA A 40 -0.90 -2.27 3.08
N ARG A 41 -1.18 -0.96 3.05
CA ARG A 41 -1.72 -0.27 1.88
C ARG A 41 -0.74 -0.31 0.70
N ALA A 42 0.55 -0.08 0.95
CA ALA A 42 1.59 -0.14 -0.07
C ALA A 42 1.70 -1.55 -0.69
N THR A 43 1.75 -2.59 0.15
CA THR A 43 1.77 -4.00 -0.28
C THR A 43 0.53 -4.37 -1.08
N ARG A 44 -0.67 -3.92 -0.66
CA ARG A 44 -1.90 -4.14 -1.43
C ARG A 44 -1.83 -3.48 -2.81
N ARG A 45 -1.39 -2.22 -2.89
CA ARG A 45 -1.23 -1.52 -4.17
C ARG A 45 -0.19 -2.18 -5.07
N ALA A 46 0.93 -2.64 -4.51
CA ALA A 46 1.96 -3.37 -5.26
C ALA A 46 1.40 -4.66 -5.88
N ARG A 47 0.64 -5.44 -5.11
CA ARG A 47 -0.03 -6.65 -5.60
C ARG A 47 -1.02 -6.35 -6.73
N ILE A 48 -1.85 -5.30 -6.58
CA ILE A 48 -2.78 -4.88 -7.63
C ILE A 48 -2.01 -4.51 -8.90
N ARG A 49 -0.95 -3.70 -8.80
CA ARG A 49 -0.12 -3.32 -9.95
C ARG A 49 0.49 -4.53 -10.65
N GLN A 50 0.98 -5.51 -9.89
CA GLN A 50 1.51 -6.76 -10.46
C GLN A 50 0.42 -7.54 -11.22
N ALA A 51 -0.77 -7.69 -10.65
CA ALA A 51 -1.89 -8.34 -11.31
C ALA A 51 -2.35 -7.58 -12.56
N SER A 52 -2.43 -6.25 -12.48
CA SER A 52 -2.78 -5.38 -13.62
C SER A 52 -1.76 -5.48 -14.75
N ALA A 53 -0.47 -5.65 -14.45
CA ALA A 53 0.54 -5.86 -15.49
C ALA A 53 0.30 -7.14 -16.28
N VAL A 54 -0.10 -8.24 -15.63
CA VAL A 54 -0.46 -9.50 -16.30
C VAL A 54 -1.65 -9.30 -17.23
N VAL A 55 -2.69 -8.60 -16.76
CA VAL A 55 -3.86 -8.26 -17.59
C VAL A 55 -3.45 -7.37 -18.76
N GLY A 56 -2.62 -6.35 -18.53
CA GLY A 56 -2.11 -5.45 -19.57
C GLY A 56 -1.38 -6.21 -20.68
N THR A 57 -0.50 -7.15 -20.33
CA THR A 57 0.18 -8.01 -21.31
C THR A 57 -0.82 -8.85 -22.11
N ARG A 58 -1.85 -9.41 -21.46
CA ARG A 58 -2.87 -10.22 -22.13
C ARG A 58 -3.73 -9.40 -23.09
N VAL A 59 -4.11 -8.19 -22.68
CA VAL A 59 -4.86 -7.23 -23.51
C VAL A 59 -4.01 -6.77 -24.69
N ALA A 60 -2.73 -6.44 -24.47
CA ALA A 60 -1.83 -6.04 -25.55
C ALA A 60 -1.65 -7.13 -26.61
N ALA A 61 -1.77 -8.41 -26.24
CA ALA A 61 -1.65 -9.55 -27.14
C ALA A 61 -2.97 -9.94 -27.86
N SER A 62 -4.08 -9.22 -27.64
CA SER A 62 -5.36 -9.50 -28.28
C SER A 62 -6.01 -8.21 -28.81
N ASP A 63 -6.22 -8.14 -30.12
CA ASP A 63 -6.85 -6.98 -30.76
C ASP A 63 -8.32 -6.81 -30.32
N GLU A 64 -9.03 -7.91 -30.06
CA GLU A 64 -10.39 -7.89 -29.49
C GLU A 64 -10.39 -7.29 -28.08
N ALA A 65 -9.45 -7.70 -27.23
CA ALA A 65 -9.35 -7.17 -25.88
C ALA A 65 -8.93 -5.69 -25.88
N ARG A 66 -8.07 -5.28 -26.83
CA ARG A 66 -7.69 -3.88 -27.00
C ARG A 66 -8.89 -3.02 -27.41
N ALA A 67 -9.66 -3.47 -28.41
CA ALA A 67 -10.86 -2.79 -28.87
C ALA A 67 -11.91 -2.63 -27.75
N PHE A 68 -12.07 -3.64 -26.88
CA PHE A 68 -12.95 -3.55 -25.72
C PHE A 68 -12.55 -2.42 -24.76
N TYR A 69 -11.25 -2.29 -24.44
CA TYR A 69 -10.78 -1.22 -23.53
C TYR A 69 -10.78 0.16 -24.18
N GLU A 70 -10.63 0.25 -25.50
CA GLU A 70 -10.79 1.50 -26.26
C GLU A 70 -12.24 2.01 -26.22
N ASP A 71 -13.22 1.11 -26.38
CA ASP A 71 -14.65 1.42 -26.28
C ASP A 71 -15.06 1.76 -24.83
N TRP A 72 -14.55 1.00 -23.86
CA TRP A 72 -14.81 1.23 -22.43
C TRP A 72 -14.19 2.55 -21.92
N GLY A 73 -13.10 3.00 -22.55
CA GLY A 73 -12.38 4.22 -22.20
C GLY A 73 -11.42 4.07 -21.01
N THR A 74 -10.61 5.10 -20.78
CA THR A 74 -9.68 5.16 -19.63
C THR A 74 -10.38 5.88 -18.47
N PRO A 75 -10.54 5.25 -17.29
CA PRO A 75 -11.09 5.93 -16.11
C PRO A 75 -10.28 7.19 -15.81
N ARG A 76 -10.92 8.36 -15.91
CA ARG A 76 -10.28 9.64 -15.53
C ARG A 76 -10.18 9.70 -14.01
N ALA A 77 -9.01 10.09 -13.50
CA ALA A 77 -8.77 10.21 -12.06
C ALA A 77 -9.46 11.44 -11.40
N ASP A 78 -10.39 12.08 -12.10
CA ASP A 78 -11.10 13.26 -11.61
C ASP A 78 -12.42 12.86 -10.95
N ALA A 79 -12.35 12.63 -9.64
CA ALA A 79 -13.36 13.02 -8.66
C ALA A 79 -12.70 12.93 -7.28
N GLY A 80 -12.23 14.09 -6.80
CA GLY A 80 -11.74 14.28 -5.43
C GLY A 80 -12.85 14.12 -4.40
#